data_AF-A0A8H6RR15-F1
#
_entry.id   AF-A0A8H6RR15-F1
#
_cell.length_a   1.000
_cell.length_b   1.000
_cell.length_c   1.000
_cell.angle_alpha   90.00
_cell.angle_beta   90.00
_cell.angle_gamma   90.00
#
_symmetry.space_group_name_H-M   'P 1'
#
loop_
_entity.id
_entity.type
_entity.pdbx_description
1 polymer ?
#
loop_
_entity_poly.entity_id
_entity_poly.type
_entity_poly.pdbx_seq_one_letter_code
_entity_poly.pdbx_strand_id
1 'polypeptide(L)'
;MVFPLAHPADLAHILAKLKAENIPSAHHIEPEILAELYAEYGRKPPSIEGLVDSMTEFWELLNKKGPAPTSTGVVDILGRLDYIRDSVWEYETYHQIDYTETSGSITTSSSRHELEYAESDSSLAQEGGTREIEGLFNELSHQRSRIQDLEEDLENSNKQREMYKATVKRMRKESTDAQKEGARMQKENARLKKENARLQKEHEALQQRVSDHARQVTALQRERDRAVSHVENKQMEEENKTTMLQDHGQLSHQARRACAKRIVATVGRLVIDAIRALRETDVLTAVEAFEAAAAAVMGAVEDSLKRSGQDGVETAYA
;
A
#
# COMPACT_ATOMS: atom_id res chain seq x y z
N MET A 1 -34.49 -32.79 5.96
CA MET A 1 -34.09 -31.47 5.44
C MET A 1 -34.00 -30.55 6.65
N VAL A 2 -32.80 -30.37 7.19
CA VAL A 2 -32.57 -29.48 8.32
C VAL A 2 -32.61 -28.07 7.75
N PHE A 3 -33.66 -27.32 8.07
CA PHE A 3 -33.76 -25.92 7.65
C PHE A 3 -32.64 -25.13 8.35
N PRO A 4 -31.76 -24.44 7.59
CA PRO A 4 -30.65 -23.73 8.18
C PRO A 4 -31.12 -22.35 8.70
N LEU A 5 -30.96 -22.14 10.01
CA LEU A 5 -30.82 -20.86 10.72
C LEU A 5 -31.94 -19.80 10.58
N ALA A 6 -31.73 -18.66 11.27
CA ALA A 6 -32.58 -17.47 11.48
C ALA A 6 -33.81 -17.36 10.56
N HIS A 7 -34.96 -17.02 11.13
CA HIS A 7 -36.20 -16.92 10.36
C HIS A 7 -35.94 -16.04 9.13
N PRO A 8 -36.28 -16.46 7.90
CA PRO A 8 -35.94 -15.70 6.68
C PRO A 8 -36.40 -14.24 6.68
N ALA A 9 -37.34 -13.90 7.57
CA ALA A 9 -37.79 -12.53 7.84
C ALA A 9 -36.70 -11.64 8.45
N ASP A 10 -35.79 -12.19 9.25
CA ASP A 10 -34.79 -11.45 10.02
C ASP A 10 -33.61 -11.00 9.13
N LEU A 11 -33.38 -11.69 8.02
CA LEU A 11 -32.31 -11.34 7.08
C LEU A 11 -32.46 -9.91 6.55
N ALA A 12 -33.68 -9.45 6.29
CA ALA A 12 -33.92 -8.08 5.84
C ALA A 12 -33.49 -7.05 6.90
N HIS A 13 -33.70 -7.35 8.18
CA HIS A 13 -33.30 -6.50 9.30
C HIS A 13 -31.78 -6.50 9.49
N ILE A 14 -31.14 -7.68 9.41
CA ILE A 14 -29.68 -7.81 9.50
C ILE A 14 -29.00 -7.00 8.38
N LEU A 15 -29.49 -7.14 7.14
CA LEU A 15 -28.93 -6.39 6.00
C LEU A 15 -29.13 -4.88 6.12
N ALA A 16 -30.27 -4.44 6.68
CA ALA A 16 -30.51 -3.03 6.96
C ALA A 16 -29.52 -2.49 8.01
N LYS A 17 -29.24 -3.26 9.07
CA LYS A 17 -28.26 -2.92 10.12
C LYS A 17 -26.84 -2.84 9.54
N LEU A 18 -26.41 -3.84 8.76
CA LEU A 18 -25.10 -3.83 8.08
C LEU A 18 -24.94 -2.63 7.13
N LYS A 19 -26.01 -2.26 6.41
CA LYS A 19 -26.01 -1.09 5.54
C LYS A 19 -25.92 0.22 6.32
N ALA A 20 -26.58 0.31 7.47
CA ALA A 20 -26.51 1.49 8.34
C ALA A 20 -25.09 1.72 8.90
N GLU A 21 -24.39 0.63 9.20
CA GLU A 21 -22.98 0.64 9.65
C GLU A 21 -21.96 0.82 8.50
N ASN A 22 -22.44 1.02 7.26
CA ASN A 22 -21.60 1.11 6.06
C ASN A 22 -20.68 -0.11 5.84
N ILE A 23 -21.10 -1.31 6.24
CA ILE A 23 -20.31 -2.54 6.07
C ILE A 23 -20.50 -3.04 4.62
N PRO A 24 -19.46 -3.01 3.78
CA PRO A 24 -19.60 -3.24 2.34
C PRO A 24 -19.73 -4.72 1.97
N SER A 25 -19.32 -5.64 2.83
CA SER A 25 -19.35 -7.09 2.60
C SER A 25 -19.27 -7.87 3.91
N ALA A 26 -19.69 -9.14 3.89
CA ALA A 26 -19.56 -10.04 5.04
C ALA A 26 -18.10 -10.27 5.48
N HIS A 27 -17.13 -10.08 4.58
CA HIS A 27 -15.70 -10.14 4.90
C HIS A 27 -15.22 -8.96 5.74
N HIS A 28 -15.99 -7.87 5.84
CA HIS A 28 -15.67 -6.67 6.61
C HIS A 28 -16.47 -6.57 7.93
N ILE A 29 -17.26 -7.60 8.25
CA ILE A 29 -17.91 -7.66 9.57
C ILE A 29 -16.80 -7.94 10.58
N GLU A 30 -16.66 -7.08 11.58
CA GLU A 30 -15.74 -7.31 12.70
C GLU A 30 -16.29 -8.43 13.61
N PRO A 31 -15.42 -9.21 14.29
CA PRO A 31 -15.86 -10.30 15.17
C PRO A 31 -16.90 -9.90 16.21
N GLU A 32 -16.78 -8.69 16.79
CA GLU A 32 -17.74 -8.20 17.79
C GLU A 32 -19.13 -7.98 17.17
N ILE A 33 -19.18 -7.46 15.94
CA ILE A 33 -20.44 -7.22 15.22
C ILE A 33 -21.07 -8.55 14.81
N LEU A 34 -20.27 -9.53 14.39
CA LEU A 34 -20.79 -10.86 14.07
C LEU A 34 -21.38 -11.53 15.33
N ALA A 35 -20.68 -11.42 16.46
CA ALA A 35 -21.16 -11.93 17.75
C ALA A 35 -22.47 -11.27 18.18
N GLU A 36 -22.59 -9.94 18.05
CA GLU A 36 -23.82 -9.21 18.37
C GLU A 36 -24.99 -9.64 17.45
N LEU A 37 -24.75 -9.70 16.14
CA LEU A 37 -25.75 -10.14 15.16
C LEU A 37 -26.18 -11.59 15.40
N TYR A 38 -25.24 -12.46 15.79
CA TYR A 38 -25.53 -13.84 16.12
C TYR A 38 -26.29 -13.95 17.46
N ALA A 39 -26.05 -13.08 18.43
CA ALA A 39 -26.82 -13.05 19.67
C ALA A 39 -28.27 -12.59 19.46
N GLU A 40 -28.48 -11.65 18.56
CA GLU A 40 -29.79 -11.07 18.29
C GLU A 40 -30.63 -11.95 17.34
N TYR A 41 -30.00 -12.55 16.32
CA TYR A 41 -30.70 -13.26 15.23
C TYR A 41 -30.23 -14.70 15.02
N GLY A 42 -29.12 -15.11 15.64
CA GLY A 42 -28.57 -16.46 15.50
C GLY A 42 -29.40 -17.50 16.24
N ARG A 43 -29.30 -18.75 15.79
CA ARG A 43 -29.95 -19.88 16.46
C ARG A 43 -29.04 -20.38 17.56
N LYS A 44 -29.52 -20.36 18.81
CA LYS A 44 -28.76 -20.95 19.93
C LYS A 44 -28.47 -22.43 19.65
N PRO A 45 -27.19 -22.85 19.64
CA PRO A 45 -26.83 -24.24 19.47
C PRO A 45 -27.15 -25.03 20.75
N PRO A 46 -27.38 -26.35 20.65
CA PRO A 46 -27.64 -27.21 21.80
C PRO A 46 -26.38 -27.46 22.66
N SER A 47 -25.18 -27.16 22.15
CA SER A 47 -23.90 -27.31 22.84
C SER A 47 -22.89 -26.26 22.38
N ILE A 48 -21.88 -26.00 23.22
CA ILE A 48 -20.74 -25.13 22.89
C ILE A 48 -19.98 -25.65 21.67
N GLU A 49 -19.84 -26.97 21.54
CA GLU A 49 -19.21 -27.59 20.36
C GLU A 49 -19.95 -27.28 19.06
N GLY A 50 -21.29 -27.12 19.11
CA GLY A 50 -22.10 -26.72 17.96
C GLY A 50 -22.13 -25.21 17.68
N LEU A 51 -21.53 -24.38 18.55
CA LEU A 51 -21.52 -22.92 18.39
C LEU A 51 -20.62 -22.47 17.26
N VAL A 52 -19.44 -23.09 17.14
CA VAL A 52 -18.50 -22.82 16.04
C VAL A 52 -19.17 -23.13 14.70
N ASP A 53 -19.79 -24.30 14.57
CA ASP A 53 -20.49 -24.71 13.34
C ASP A 53 -21.67 -23.79 13.04
N SER A 54 -22.47 -23.47 14.05
CA SER A 54 -23.64 -22.61 13.88
C SER A 54 -23.27 -21.17 13.49
N MET A 55 -22.23 -20.59 14.08
CA MET A 55 -21.76 -19.25 13.70
C MET A 55 -21.05 -19.26 12.34
N THR A 56 -20.40 -20.37 11.99
CA THR A 56 -19.83 -20.58 10.66
C THR A 56 -20.92 -20.56 9.59
N GLU A 57 -22.01 -21.30 9.79
CA GLU A 57 -23.17 -21.30 8.88
C GLU A 57 -23.84 -19.92 8.82
N PHE A 58 -23.96 -19.22 9.96
CA PHE A 58 -24.52 -17.87 10.01
C PHE A 58 -23.69 -16.88 9.18
N TRP A 59 -22.37 -16.91 9.31
CA TRP A 59 -21.48 -16.09 8.48
C TRP A 59 -21.56 -16.46 6.99
N GLU A 60 -21.62 -17.75 6.63
CA GLU A 60 -21.80 -18.17 5.23
C GLU A 60 -23.10 -17.66 4.62
N LEU A 61 -24.18 -17.61 5.40
CA LEU A 61 -25.45 -17.03 4.97
C LEU A 61 -25.30 -15.54 4.67
N LEU A 62 -24.63 -14.78 5.56
CA LEU A 62 -24.33 -13.37 5.34
C LEU A 62 -23.41 -13.17 4.15
N ASN A 63 -22.43 -14.05 3.92
CA ASN A 63 -21.56 -13.94 2.75
C ASN A 63 -22.33 -14.22 1.43
N LYS A 64 -23.26 -15.17 1.45
CA LYS A 64 -24.05 -15.55 0.27
C LYS A 64 -25.16 -14.55 -0.07
N LYS A 65 -25.75 -13.90 0.94
CA LYS A 65 -26.93 -13.03 0.80
C LYS A 65 -26.66 -11.57 1.14
N GLY A 66 -25.48 -11.26 1.64
CA GLY A 66 -25.06 -9.95 2.10
C GLY A 66 -24.64 -9.00 0.99
N PRO A 67 -24.17 -7.81 1.40
CA PRO A 67 -23.65 -6.82 0.47
C PRO A 67 -22.38 -7.34 -0.22
N ALA A 68 -22.06 -6.73 -1.37
CA ALA A 68 -21.17 -7.17 -2.45
C ALA A 68 -20.19 -8.33 -2.13
N PRO A 69 -20.09 -9.34 -3.02
CA PRO A 69 -19.10 -10.39 -2.88
C PRO A 69 -17.69 -9.79 -3.06
N THR A 70 -16.99 -9.54 -1.96
CA THR A 70 -15.60 -9.12 -1.97
C THR A 70 -14.80 -10.13 -1.16
N SER A 71 -13.71 -10.62 -1.74
CA SER A 71 -12.79 -11.58 -1.09
C SER A 71 -11.64 -10.88 -0.38
N THR A 72 -11.85 -9.65 0.06
CA THR A 72 -10.84 -8.84 0.76
C THR A 72 -11.51 -8.17 1.95
N GLY A 73 -11.08 -8.48 3.17
CA GLY A 73 -11.56 -7.90 4.41
C GLY A 73 -10.90 -8.51 5.65
N VAL A 74 -11.49 -8.29 6.83
CA VAL A 74 -11.04 -8.80 8.15
C VAL A 74 -10.85 -10.32 8.12
N VAL A 75 -11.77 -11.04 7.49
CA VAL A 75 -11.72 -12.50 7.34
C VAL A 75 -10.48 -12.97 6.56
N ASP A 76 -9.98 -12.17 5.62
CA ASP A 76 -8.79 -12.51 4.82
C ASP A 76 -7.48 -12.21 5.57
N ILE A 77 -7.51 -11.26 6.50
CA ILE A 77 -6.37 -10.92 7.37
C ILE A 77 -6.20 -11.97 8.46
N LEU A 78 -7.30 -12.39 9.10
CA LEU A 78 -7.28 -13.35 10.21
C LEU A 78 -7.31 -14.81 9.73
N GLY A 79 -7.88 -15.07 8.56
CA GLY A 79 -8.25 -16.41 8.12
C GLY A 79 -9.59 -16.82 8.71
N ARG A 80 -10.40 -17.53 7.91
CA ARG A 80 -11.79 -17.87 8.25
C ARG A 80 -11.95 -18.60 9.59
N LEU A 81 -11.06 -19.54 9.90
CA LEU A 81 -11.15 -20.33 11.14
C LEU A 81 -10.92 -19.47 12.38
N ASP A 82 -9.89 -18.63 12.35
CA ASP A 82 -9.52 -17.79 13.49
C ASP A 82 -10.52 -16.63 13.66
N TYR A 83 -11.01 -16.06 12.56
CA TYR A 83 -12.13 -15.09 12.59
C TYR A 83 -13.38 -15.64 13.28
N ILE A 84 -13.79 -16.88 12.98
CA ILE A 84 -14.95 -17.50 13.64
C ILE A 84 -14.65 -17.76 15.12
N ARG A 85 -13.43 -18.21 15.45
CA ARG A 85 -13.04 -18.42 16.86
C ARG A 85 -13.07 -17.14 17.68
N ASP A 86 -12.57 -16.04 17.13
CA ASP A 86 -12.60 -14.73 17.78
C ASP A 86 -14.04 -14.27 17.97
N SER A 87 -14.89 -14.46 16.96
CA SER A 87 -16.32 -14.15 17.07
C SER A 87 -17.01 -15.00 18.14
N VAL A 88 -16.66 -16.29 18.27
CA VAL A 88 -17.19 -17.19 19.31
C VAL A 88 -16.76 -16.70 20.68
N TRP A 89 -15.50 -16.30 20.82
CA TRP A 89 -14.97 -15.76 22.06
C TRP A 89 -15.69 -14.46 22.46
N GLU A 90 -15.93 -13.54 21.53
CA GLU A 90 -16.71 -12.31 21.76
C GLU A 90 -18.14 -12.62 22.21
N TYR A 91 -18.80 -13.56 21.52
CA TYR A 91 -20.14 -14.02 21.87
C TYR A 91 -20.20 -14.63 23.28
N GLU A 92 -19.24 -15.51 23.61
CA GLU A 92 -19.16 -16.11 24.95
C GLU A 92 -18.83 -15.09 26.02
N THR A 93 -18.03 -14.06 25.71
CA THR A 93 -17.58 -13.07 26.69
C THR A 93 -18.67 -12.05 27.02
N TYR A 94 -19.40 -11.56 26.00
CA TYR A 94 -20.29 -10.42 26.17
C TYR A 94 -21.78 -10.73 25.99
N HIS A 95 -22.11 -11.86 25.36
CA HIS A 95 -23.48 -12.25 25.06
C HIS A 95 -23.90 -13.56 25.73
N GLN A 96 -23.13 -14.02 26.73
CA GLN A 96 -23.43 -15.22 27.48
C GLN A 96 -24.84 -15.14 28.09
N ILE A 97 -25.65 -16.12 27.69
CA ILE A 97 -26.93 -16.47 28.29
C ILE A 97 -26.62 -17.67 29.19
N ASP A 98 -27.11 -17.63 30.43
CA ASP A 98 -26.96 -18.71 31.42
C ASP A 98 -27.31 -20.08 30.82
N TYR A 99 -26.30 -20.81 30.33
CA TYR A 99 -26.45 -22.22 29.95
C TYR A 99 -26.61 -23.13 31.19
N THR A 100 -26.51 -22.55 32.39
CA THR A 100 -26.67 -23.21 33.68
C THR A 100 -28.13 -23.60 33.98
N GLU A 101 -29.13 -22.98 33.33
CA GLU A 101 -30.55 -23.26 33.63
C GLU A 101 -31.12 -24.52 32.97
N THR A 102 -30.39 -25.20 32.07
CA THR A 102 -30.85 -26.46 31.44
C THR A 102 -30.08 -27.69 31.93
N SER A 103 -29.51 -27.63 33.13
CA SER A 103 -29.14 -28.87 33.86
C SER A 103 -30.35 -29.34 34.63
N GLY A 104 -31.15 -30.20 34.00
CA GLY A 104 -32.31 -30.83 34.63
C GLY A 104 -31.96 -31.39 36.01
N SER A 105 -32.72 -30.93 37.00
CA SER A 105 -32.80 -31.47 38.35
C SER A 105 -33.08 -32.98 38.28
N ILE A 106 -32.03 -33.80 38.29
CA ILE A 106 -32.14 -35.21 38.63
C ILE A 106 -32.31 -35.25 40.14
N THR A 107 -33.57 -35.19 40.58
CA THR A 107 -33.95 -35.58 41.94
C THR A 107 -33.59 -37.05 42.12
N THR A 108 -32.48 -37.32 42.81
CA THR A 108 -32.18 -38.64 43.34
C THR A 108 -33.17 -38.94 44.46
N SER A 109 -34.24 -39.64 44.10
CA SER A 109 -35.20 -40.23 45.02
C SER A 109 -34.50 -41.29 45.88
N SER A 110 -33.89 -40.88 46.98
CA SER A 110 -33.37 -41.79 48.00
C SER A 110 -34.55 -42.33 48.81
N SER A 111 -35.03 -43.50 48.39
CA SER A 111 -36.06 -44.28 49.08
C SER A 111 -35.53 -44.72 50.45
N ARG A 112 -35.93 -43.98 51.48
CA ARG A 112 -35.69 -44.34 52.89
C ARG A 112 -36.86 -45.21 53.33
N HIS A 113 -36.63 -46.52 53.38
CA HIS A 113 -37.56 -47.47 53.98
C HIS A 113 -37.61 -47.20 55.49
N GLU A 114 -38.68 -46.58 55.96
CA GLU A 114 -39.08 -46.62 57.37
C GLU A 114 -39.40 -48.06 57.74
N LEU A 115 -38.63 -48.62 58.68
CA LEU A 115 -38.98 -49.86 59.37
C LEU A 115 -39.93 -49.50 60.51
N GLU A 116 -41.21 -49.69 60.22
CA GLU A 116 -42.31 -49.69 61.17
C GLU A 116 -42.18 -50.96 62.04
N TYR A 117 -41.68 -50.81 63.27
CA TYR A 117 -41.68 -51.87 64.27
C TYR A 117 -42.98 -51.80 65.06
N ALA A 118 -43.82 -52.83 64.88
CA ALA A 118 -45.04 -53.05 65.65
C ALA A 118 -44.71 -53.44 67.10
N GLU A 119 -45.32 -52.73 68.04
CA GLU A 119 -45.48 -53.13 69.44
C GLU A 119 -46.45 -54.30 69.57
N SER A 120 -46.15 -55.21 70.52
CA SER A 120 -47.02 -56.12 71.29
C SER A 120 -46.19 -57.37 71.63
N ASP A 121 -46.12 -57.96 72.82
CA ASP A 121 -46.84 -57.80 74.09
C ASP A 121 -46.09 -58.64 75.16
N SER A 122 -46.24 -58.24 76.43
CA SER A 122 -46.11 -59.04 77.66
C SER A 122 -44.87 -59.92 77.93
N SER A 123 -44.12 -59.57 78.97
CA SER A 123 -43.87 -60.40 80.18
C SER A 123 -42.54 -60.07 80.88
N LEU A 124 -42.56 -60.15 82.22
CA LEU A 124 -41.41 -60.26 83.13
C LEU A 124 -40.68 -58.95 83.52
N ALA A 125 -41.16 -58.40 84.64
CA ALA A 125 -40.63 -57.25 85.39
C ALA A 125 -39.25 -57.49 86.06
N GLN A 126 -38.32 -58.16 85.38
CA GLN A 126 -36.93 -58.27 85.82
C GLN A 126 -35.89 -58.30 84.67
N GLU A 127 -36.33 -58.29 83.40
CA GLU A 127 -35.47 -58.19 82.19
C GLU A 127 -35.48 -56.79 81.51
N GLY A 128 -36.33 -55.86 81.94
CA GLY A 128 -36.45 -54.54 81.32
C GLY A 128 -35.18 -53.68 81.43
N GLY A 129 -34.46 -53.79 82.56
CA GLY A 129 -33.23 -53.04 82.77
C GLY A 129 -32.08 -53.46 81.84
N THR A 130 -32.00 -54.72 81.42
CA THR A 130 -30.91 -55.18 80.54
C THR A 130 -31.13 -54.79 79.09
N ARG A 131 -32.38 -54.79 78.60
CA ARG A 131 -32.73 -54.35 77.24
C ARG A 131 -32.58 -52.84 77.06
N GLU A 132 -32.93 -52.04 78.08
CA GLU A 132 -32.69 -50.59 78.07
C GLU A 132 -31.19 -50.27 78.06
N ILE A 133 -30.39 -50.98 78.85
CA ILE A 133 -28.93 -50.81 78.87
C ILE A 133 -28.31 -51.19 77.51
N GLU A 134 -28.78 -52.27 76.87
CA GLU A 134 -28.32 -52.69 75.54
C GLU A 134 -28.73 -51.68 74.45
N GLY A 135 -29.94 -51.13 74.51
CA GLY A 135 -30.39 -50.06 73.64
C GLY A 135 -29.54 -48.79 73.75
N LEU A 136 -29.21 -48.38 74.99
CA LEU A 136 -28.30 -47.25 75.24
C LEU A 136 -26.89 -47.53 74.73
N PHE A 137 -26.39 -48.77 74.83
CA PHE A 137 -25.06 -49.14 74.33
C PHE A 137 -25.00 -49.11 72.79
N ASN A 138 -26.07 -49.55 72.13
CA ASN A 138 -26.20 -49.49 70.66
C ASN A 138 -26.29 -48.05 70.17
N GLU A 139 -27.08 -47.21 70.84
CA GLU A 139 -27.16 -45.78 70.53
C GLU A 139 -25.81 -45.09 70.75
N LEU A 140 -25.11 -45.39 71.85
CA LEU A 140 -23.79 -44.82 72.14
C LEU A 140 -22.74 -45.28 71.12
N SER A 141 -22.82 -46.54 70.66
CA SER A 141 -21.96 -47.06 69.59
C SER A 141 -22.26 -46.39 68.24
N HIS A 142 -23.53 -46.17 67.92
CA HIS A 142 -23.95 -45.43 66.72
C HIS A 142 -23.48 -43.98 66.76
N GLN A 143 -23.62 -43.31 67.90
CA GLN A 143 -23.13 -41.95 68.11
C GLN A 143 -21.61 -41.87 67.97
N ARG A 144 -20.86 -42.84 68.50
CA ARG A 144 -19.40 -42.91 68.31
C ARG A 144 -19.01 -43.06 66.84
N SER A 145 -19.69 -43.93 66.10
CA SER A 145 -19.45 -44.08 64.65
C SER A 145 -19.72 -42.76 63.92
N ARG A 146 -20.84 -42.10 64.24
CA ARG A 146 -21.20 -40.81 63.62
C ARG A 146 -20.20 -39.71 63.95
N ILE A 147 -19.67 -39.67 65.17
CA ILE A 147 -18.62 -38.71 65.54
C ILE A 147 -17.37 -38.97 64.71
N GLN A 148 -16.96 -40.24 64.55
CA GLN A 148 -15.80 -40.60 63.75
C GLN A 148 -15.97 -40.19 62.26
N ASP A 149 -17.14 -40.45 61.67
CA ASP A 149 -17.43 -40.05 60.29
C ASP A 149 -17.39 -38.51 60.14
N LEU A 150 -17.95 -37.78 61.10
CA LEU A 150 -17.92 -36.32 61.11
C LEU A 150 -16.51 -35.74 61.28
N GLU A 151 -15.66 -36.40 62.06
CA GLU A 151 -14.24 -36.02 62.22
C GLU A 151 -13.49 -36.22 60.89
N GLU A 152 -13.75 -37.32 60.19
CA GLU A 152 -13.17 -37.58 58.86
C GLU A 152 -13.63 -36.54 57.83
N ASP A 153 -14.94 -36.23 57.79
CA ASP A 153 -15.51 -35.20 56.92
C ASP A 153 -14.92 -33.81 57.21
N LEU A 154 -14.70 -33.48 58.49
CA LEU A 154 -14.07 -32.23 58.91
C LEU A 154 -12.61 -32.16 58.46
N GLU A 155 -11.85 -33.26 58.61
CA GLU A 155 -10.46 -33.33 58.15
C GLU A 155 -10.36 -33.18 56.63
N ASN A 156 -11.24 -33.86 55.88
CA ASN A 156 -11.31 -33.77 54.43
C ASN A 156 -11.70 -32.36 53.97
N SER A 157 -12.68 -31.73 54.62
CA SER A 157 -13.08 -30.34 54.35
C SER A 157 -11.95 -29.34 54.63
N ASN A 158 -11.18 -29.55 55.69
CA ASN A 158 -10.02 -28.72 56.01
C ASN A 158 -8.89 -28.88 54.97
N LYS A 159 -8.62 -30.11 54.51
CA LYS A 159 -7.67 -30.36 53.41
C LYS A 159 -8.10 -29.65 52.12
N GLN A 160 -9.38 -29.73 51.75
CA GLN A 160 -9.91 -29.02 50.60
C GLN A 160 -9.77 -27.50 50.75
N ARG A 161 -10.08 -26.95 51.93
CA ARG A 161 -9.93 -25.51 52.20
C ARG A 161 -8.50 -25.02 52.00
N GLU A 162 -7.51 -25.74 52.51
CA GLU A 162 -6.10 -25.34 52.34
C GLU A 162 -5.63 -25.49 50.88
N MET A 163 -6.12 -26.51 50.16
CA MET A 163 -5.89 -26.64 48.71
C MET A 163 -6.46 -25.44 47.95
N TYR A 164 -7.71 -25.05 48.21
CA TYR A 164 -8.33 -23.89 47.56
C TYR A 164 -7.58 -22.59 47.87
N LYS A 165 -7.16 -22.40 49.12
CA LYS A 165 -6.36 -21.24 49.54
C LYS A 165 -5.03 -21.16 48.80
N ALA A 166 -4.35 -22.30 48.60
CA ALA A 166 -3.12 -22.37 47.81
C ALA A 166 -3.37 -22.03 46.33
N THR A 167 -4.46 -22.54 45.74
CA THR A 167 -4.87 -22.23 44.37
C THR A 167 -5.19 -20.75 44.19
N VAL A 168 -5.98 -20.15 45.10
CA VAL A 168 -6.29 -18.71 45.07
C VAL A 168 -5.02 -17.87 45.17
N LYS A 169 -4.08 -18.25 46.04
CA LYS A 169 -2.79 -17.54 46.16
C LYS A 169 -1.99 -17.60 44.85
N ARG A 170 -2.00 -18.76 44.17
CA ARG A 170 -1.32 -18.94 42.88
C ARG A 170 -1.97 -18.09 41.79
N MET A 171 -3.29 -18.17 41.64
CA MET A 171 -4.04 -17.38 40.66
C MET A 171 -3.84 -15.87 40.86
N ARG A 172 -3.82 -15.40 42.11
CA ARG A 172 -3.51 -13.99 42.41
C ARG A 172 -2.12 -13.59 41.92
N LYS A 173 -1.12 -14.45 42.11
CA LYS A 173 0.24 -14.20 41.62
C LYS A 173 0.28 -14.15 40.10
N GLU A 174 -0.29 -15.14 39.43
CA GLU A 174 -0.37 -15.20 37.96
C GLU A 174 -1.09 -13.98 37.39
N SER A 175 -2.20 -13.56 38.00
CA SER A 175 -2.92 -12.33 37.63
C SER A 175 -2.04 -11.08 37.76
N THR A 176 -1.29 -10.94 38.86
CA THR A 176 -0.37 -9.80 39.02
C THR A 176 0.78 -9.81 38.03
N ASP A 177 1.29 -10.99 37.66
CA ASP A 177 2.40 -11.12 36.70
C ASP A 177 1.90 -10.84 35.27
N ALA A 178 0.71 -11.33 34.91
CA ALA A 178 0.03 -10.99 33.66
C ALA A 178 -0.23 -9.49 33.53
N GLN A 179 -0.66 -8.83 34.60
CA GLN A 179 -0.87 -7.38 34.61
C GLN A 179 0.44 -6.61 34.36
N LYS A 180 1.56 -7.04 34.96
CA LYS A 180 2.88 -6.44 34.72
C LYS A 180 3.32 -6.61 33.28
N GLU A 181 3.13 -7.79 32.71
CA GLU A 181 3.50 -8.05 31.31
C GLU A 181 2.63 -7.23 30.35
N GLY A 182 1.32 -7.13 30.61
CA GLY A 182 0.43 -6.24 29.88
C GLY A 182 0.90 -4.77 29.91
N ALA A 183 1.28 -4.27 31.08
CA ALA A 183 1.82 -2.91 31.21
C ALA A 183 3.16 -2.72 30.48
N ARG A 184 4.00 -3.76 30.42
CA ARG A 184 5.26 -3.75 29.66
C ARG A 184 4.99 -3.69 28.15
N MET A 185 4.10 -4.54 27.64
CA MET A 185 3.71 -4.55 26.23
C MET A 185 3.09 -3.21 25.80
N GLN A 186 2.25 -2.60 26.64
CA GLN A 186 1.69 -1.27 26.37
C GLN A 186 2.77 -0.19 26.23
N LYS A 187 3.79 -0.20 27.11
CA LYS A 187 4.93 0.72 27.02
C LYS A 187 5.75 0.50 25.75
N GLU A 188 6.00 -0.75 25.40
CA GLU A 188 6.72 -1.09 24.17
C GLU A 188 5.95 -0.66 22.92
N ASN A 189 4.65 -0.92 22.86
CA ASN A 189 3.79 -0.48 21.77
C ASN A 189 3.79 1.06 21.63
N ALA A 190 3.70 1.79 22.75
CA ALA A 190 3.82 3.24 22.74
C ALA A 190 5.20 3.73 22.23
N ARG A 191 6.28 3.01 22.54
CA ARG A 191 7.63 3.30 22.00
C ARG A 191 7.67 3.07 20.50
N LEU A 192 7.17 1.93 20.03
CA LEU A 192 7.16 1.57 18.60
C LEU A 192 6.31 2.56 17.78
N LYS A 193 5.16 3.01 18.30
CA LYS A 193 4.34 4.04 17.65
C LYS A 193 5.10 5.36 17.47
N LYS A 194 5.88 5.79 18.48
CA LYS A 194 6.73 7.00 18.38
C LYS A 194 7.85 6.82 17.35
N GLU A 195 8.47 5.64 17.33
CA GLU A 195 9.53 5.34 16.37
C GLU A 195 9.00 5.30 14.94
N ASN A 196 7.85 4.67 14.71
CA ASN A 196 7.18 4.65 13.41
C ASN A 196 6.85 6.08 12.92
N ALA A 197 6.27 6.91 13.80
CA ALA A 197 6.01 8.31 13.47
C ALA A 197 7.28 9.11 13.14
N ARG A 198 8.42 8.79 13.77
CA ARG A 198 9.72 9.41 13.44
C ARG A 198 10.19 8.97 12.06
N LEU A 199 10.13 7.68 11.76
CA LEU A 199 10.53 7.12 10.47
C LEU A 199 9.66 7.64 9.32
N GLN A 200 8.36 7.81 9.55
CA GLN A 200 7.46 8.38 8.55
C GLN A 200 7.85 9.83 8.18
N LYS A 201 8.16 10.67 9.18
CA LYS A 201 8.67 12.03 8.93
C LYS A 201 10.00 12.05 8.19
N GLU A 202 10.90 11.11 8.52
CA GLU A 202 12.18 10.97 7.84
C GLU A 202 12.00 10.55 6.37
N HIS A 203 11.08 9.63 6.11
CA HIS A 203 10.71 9.21 4.76
C HIS A 203 10.13 10.37 3.94
N GLU A 204 9.19 11.13 4.50
CA GLU A 204 8.62 12.33 3.84
C GLU A 204 9.70 13.37 3.52
N ALA A 205 10.62 13.62 4.45
CA ALA A 205 11.74 14.53 4.23
C ALA A 205 12.69 14.05 3.11
N LEU A 206 12.98 12.74 3.05
CA LEU A 206 13.78 12.15 1.98
C LEU A 206 13.07 12.25 0.63
N GLN A 207 11.76 11.99 0.58
CA GLN A 207 10.97 12.12 -0.64
C GLN A 207 10.98 13.56 -1.16
N GLN A 208 10.87 14.54 -0.27
CA GLN A 208 10.98 15.96 -0.64
C GLN A 208 12.37 16.28 -1.20
N ARG A 209 13.44 15.81 -0.55
CA ARG A 209 14.81 15.99 -1.05
C ARG A 209 14.99 15.38 -2.44
N VAL A 210 14.46 14.18 -2.69
CA VAL A 210 14.52 13.54 -4.02
C VAL A 210 13.78 14.39 -5.06
N SER A 211 12.61 14.92 -4.73
CA SER A 211 11.86 15.82 -5.61
C SER A 211 12.65 17.08 -5.95
N ASP A 212 13.30 17.69 -4.97
CA ASP A 212 14.10 18.90 -5.16
C ASP A 212 15.34 18.62 -6.02
N HIS A 213 16.02 17.48 -5.82
CA HIS A 213 17.13 17.06 -6.67
C HIS A 213 16.68 16.80 -8.10
N ALA A 214 15.52 16.16 -8.31
CA ALA A 214 14.98 15.94 -9.65
C ALA A 214 14.70 17.26 -10.39
N ARG A 215 14.19 18.28 -9.67
CA ARG A 215 13.99 19.63 -10.20
C ARG A 215 15.32 20.28 -10.58
N GLN A 216 16.34 20.17 -9.74
CA GLN A 216 17.69 20.69 -10.03
C GLN A 216 18.31 20.03 -11.26
N VAL A 217 18.25 18.70 -11.36
CA VAL A 217 18.72 17.96 -12.54
C VAL A 217 18.02 18.44 -13.81
N THR A 218 16.70 18.60 -13.75
CA THR A 218 15.93 19.10 -14.90
C THR A 218 16.31 20.54 -15.28
N ALA A 219 16.59 21.40 -14.30
CA ALA A 219 17.05 22.76 -14.55
C ALA A 219 18.43 22.79 -15.21
N LEU A 220 19.39 22.02 -14.69
CA LEU A 220 20.72 21.89 -15.26
C LEU A 220 20.69 21.29 -16.68
N GLN A 221 19.80 20.32 -16.92
CA GLN A 221 19.62 19.74 -18.26
C GLN A 221 19.18 20.81 -19.27
N ARG A 222 18.22 21.67 -18.89
CA ARG A 222 17.77 22.77 -19.75
C ARG A 222 18.87 23.80 -19.98
N GLU A 223 19.69 24.09 -18.98
CA GLU A 223 20.83 24.99 -19.13
C GLU A 223 21.88 24.41 -20.09
N ARG A 224 22.18 23.11 -19.95
CA ARG A 224 23.04 22.37 -20.88
C ARG A 224 22.49 22.43 -22.30
N ASP A 225 21.20 22.18 -22.50
CA ASP A 225 20.58 22.19 -23.83
C ASP A 225 20.70 23.59 -24.47
N ARG A 226 20.44 24.66 -23.70
CA ARG A 226 20.61 26.04 -24.18
C ARG A 226 22.06 26.35 -24.56
N ALA A 227 23.02 25.90 -23.75
CA ALA A 227 24.44 26.10 -24.03
C ALA A 227 24.86 25.38 -25.31
N VAL A 228 24.39 24.14 -25.50
CA VAL A 228 24.64 23.35 -26.73
C VAL A 228 24.05 24.06 -27.94
N SER A 229 22.77 24.43 -27.92
CA SER A 229 22.15 25.15 -29.05
C SER A 229 22.83 26.47 -29.36
N HIS A 230 23.34 27.19 -28.35
CA HIS A 230 24.08 28.43 -28.57
C HIS A 230 25.44 28.18 -29.25
N VAL A 231 26.15 27.10 -28.88
CA VAL A 231 27.39 26.71 -29.55
C VAL A 231 27.12 26.28 -31.00
N GLU A 232 26.10 25.45 -31.23
CA GLU A 232 25.68 25.02 -32.57
C GLU A 232 25.30 26.21 -33.46
N ASN A 233 24.51 27.15 -32.95
CA ASN A 233 24.14 28.36 -33.69
C ASN A 233 25.35 29.22 -34.06
N LYS A 234 26.30 29.38 -33.13
CA LYS A 234 27.55 30.11 -33.42
C LYS A 234 28.39 29.40 -34.48
N GLN A 235 28.47 28.07 -34.42
CA GLN A 235 29.19 27.30 -35.42
C GLN A 235 28.55 27.46 -36.81
N MET A 236 27.22 27.34 -36.89
CA MET A 236 26.46 27.57 -38.14
C MET A 236 26.66 28.99 -38.68
N GLU A 237 26.72 30.00 -37.82
CA GLU A 237 26.97 31.39 -38.22
C GLU A 237 28.38 31.56 -38.83
N GLU A 238 29.40 30.97 -38.20
CA GLU A 238 30.77 30.99 -38.73
C GLU A 238 30.89 30.19 -40.03
N GLU A 239 30.28 29.01 -40.12
CA GLU A 239 30.22 28.23 -41.36
C GLU A 239 29.56 29.04 -42.50
N ASN A 240 28.41 29.68 -42.23
CA ASN A 240 27.75 30.57 -43.19
C ASN A 240 28.62 31.77 -43.62
N LYS A 241 29.39 32.37 -42.71
CA LYS A 241 30.36 33.44 -43.07
C LYS A 241 31.44 32.90 -44.00
N THR A 242 31.97 31.70 -43.73
CA THR A 242 33.01 31.10 -44.56
C THR A 242 32.51 30.75 -45.96
N THR A 243 31.29 30.22 -46.09
CA THR A 243 30.70 29.91 -47.40
C THR A 243 30.44 31.18 -48.22
N MET A 244 29.91 32.24 -47.59
CA MET A 244 29.73 33.55 -48.22
C MET A 244 31.06 34.14 -48.73
N LEU A 245 32.13 34.06 -47.93
CA LEU A 245 33.46 34.52 -48.35
C LEU A 245 34.03 33.69 -49.51
N GLN A 246 33.83 32.37 -49.47
CA GLN A 246 34.25 31.46 -50.53
C GLN A 246 33.51 31.77 -51.85
N ASP A 247 32.18 31.96 -51.80
CA ASP A 247 31.36 32.32 -52.95
C ASP A 247 31.78 33.68 -53.53
N HIS A 248 32.04 34.67 -52.67
CA HIS A 248 32.54 35.97 -53.11
C HIS A 248 33.91 35.86 -53.79
N GLY A 249 34.80 35.02 -53.24
CA GLY A 249 36.10 34.70 -53.84
C GLY A 249 35.97 34.04 -55.22
N GLN A 250 35.02 33.11 -55.37
CA GLN A 250 34.72 32.45 -56.64
C GLN A 250 34.14 33.42 -57.67
N LEU A 251 33.19 34.27 -57.28
CA LEU A 251 32.61 35.30 -58.15
C LEU A 251 33.67 36.31 -58.59
N SER A 252 34.52 36.77 -57.68
CA SER A 252 35.64 37.66 -58.00
C SER A 252 36.62 37.01 -58.98
N HIS A 253 36.97 35.74 -58.78
CA HIS A 253 37.82 34.99 -59.70
C HIS A 253 37.14 34.80 -61.07
N GLN A 254 35.85 34.48 -61.10
CA GLN A 254 35.07 34.33 -62.33
C GLN A 254 34.97 35.66 -63.10
N ALA A 255 34.74 36.77 -62.41
CA ALA A 255 34.73 38.12 -62.98
C ALA A 255 36.10 38.49 -63.57
N ARG A 256 37.20 38.24 -62.84
CA ARG A 256 38.58 38.44 -63.34
C ARG A 256 38.85 37.58 -64.58
N ARG A 257 38.46 36.31 -64.58
CA ARG A 257 38.62 35.40 -65.72
C ARG A 257 37.79 35.84 -66.92
N ALA A 258 36.56 36.32 -66.71
CA ALA A 258 35.71 36.86 -67.78
C ALA A 258 36.29 38.15 -68.36
N CYS A 259 36.80 39.05 -67.50
CA CYS A 259 37.49 40.27 -67.91
C CYS A 259 38.74 39.95 -68.75
N ALA A 260 39.61 39.06 -68.26
CA ALA A 260 40.80 38.62 -68.99
C ALA A 260 40.44 38.00 -70.36
N LYS A 261 39.41 37.14 -70.42
CA LYS A 261 38.90 36.59 -71.68
C LYS A 261 38.44 37.68 -72.64
N ARG A 262 37.71 38.70 -72.16
CA ARG A 262 37.27 39.83 -72.98
C ARG A 262 38.47 40.63 -73.50
N ILE A 263 39.44 40.98 -72.65
CA ILE A 263 40.65 41.71 -73.03
C ILE A 263 41.43 40.95 -74.10
N VAL A 264 41.66 39.65 -73.91
CA VAL A 264 42.36 38.81 -74.92
C VAL A 264 41.57 38.76 -76.23
N ALA A 265 40.24 38.66 -76.18
CA ALA A 265 39.40 38.63 -77.39
C ALA A 265 39.42 39.96 -78.16
N THR A 266 39.37 41.12 -77.49
CA THR A 266 39.41 42.43 -78.15
C THR A 266 40.81 42.84 -78.56
N VAL A 267 41.76 42.85 -77.62
CA VAL A 267 43.15 43.30 -77.88
C VAL A 267 43.89 42.28 -78.72
N GLY A 268 43.75 40.99 -78.44
CA GLY A 268 44.42 39.94 -79.21
C GLY A 268 44.01 39.96 -80.67
N ARG A 269 42.74 40.27 -80.98
CA ARG A 269 42.29 40.41 -82.37
C ARG A 269 42.94 41.60 -83.06
N LEU A 270 42.96 42.76 -82.40
CA LEU A 270 43.64 43.97 -82.91
C LEU A 270 45.14 43.72 -83.17
N VAL A 271 45.83 43.06 -82.23
CA VAL A 271 47.26 42.72 -82.37
C VAL A 271 47.48 41.76 -83.53
N ILE A 272 46.66 40.71 -83.68
CA ILE A 272 46.75 39.76 -84.80
C ILE A 272 46.50 40.47 -86.13
N ASP A 273 45.50 41.34 -86.21
CA ASP A 273 45.19 42.09 -87.43
C ASP A 273 46.31 43.08 -87.77
N ALA A 274 46.92 43.74 -86.79
CA ALA A 274 48.08 44.61 -86.99
C ALA A 274 49.33 43.83 -87.44
N ILE A 275 49.62 42.66 -86.85
CA ILE A 275 50.70 41.76 -87.30
C ILE A 275 50.46 41.30 -88.74
N ARG A 276 49.21 41.01 -89.12
CA ARG A 276 48.86 40.63 -90.49
C ARG A 276 49.08 41.80 -91.46
N ALA A 277 48.65 43.01 -91.10
CA ALA A 277 48.88 44.21 -91.89
C ALA A 277 50.38 44.51 -92.08
N LEU A 278 51.20 44.39 -91.02
CA LEU A 278 52.67 44.48 -91.07
C LEU A 278 53.31 43.53 -92.09
N ARG A 279 52.67 42.38 -92.35
CA ARG A 279 53.17 41.38 -93.30
C ARG A 279 52.81 41.69 -94.76
N GLU A 280 51.81 42.55 -94.98
CA GLU A 280 51.21 42.83 -96.29
C GLU A 280 51.46 44.27 -96.79
N THR A 281 51.99 45.18 -95.95
CA THR A 281 52.15 46.62 -96.27
C THR A 281 53.52 47.19 -95.87
N ASP A 282 53.88 48.36 -96.43
CA ASP A 282 55.12 49.11 -96.14
C ASP A 282 55.19 49.50 -94.65
N VAL A 283 56.37 49.45 -94.04
CA VAL A 283 56.57 49.42 -92.58
C VAL A 283 55.95 50.64 -91.88
N LEU A 284 55.93 51.80 -92.54
CA LEU A 284 55.37 53.05 -92.01
C LEU A 284 53.85 52.97 -91.79
N THR A 285 53.09 52.48 -92.77
CA THR A 285 51.62 52.36 -92.66
C THR A 285 51.22 51.38 -91.57
N ALA A 286 52.04 50.35 -91.39
CA ALA A 286 51.80 49.32 -90.40
C ALA A 286 52.10 49.81 -88.97
N VAL A 287 53.07 50.71 -88.79
CA VAL A 287 53.33 51.40 -87.50
C VAL A 287 52.17 52.34 -87.15
N GLU A 288 51.65 53.12 -88.12
CA GLU A 288 50.49 54.00 -87.87
C GLU A 288 49.23 53.21 -87.49
N ALA A 289 48.99 52.07 -88.14
CA ALA A 289 47.89 51.17 -87.76
C ALA A 289 48.06 50.60 -86.33
N PHE A 290 49.31 50.31 -85.94
CA PHE A 290 49.62 49.82 -84.59
C PHE A 290 49.42 50.92 -83.53
N GLU A 291 49.87 52.14 -83.80
CA GLU A 291 49.65 53.29 -82.91
C GLU A 291 48.16 53.63 -82.76
N ALA A 292 47.40 53.61 -83.86
CA ALA A 292 45.95 53.81 -83.83
C ALA A 292 45.24 52.71 -83.01
N ALA A 293 45.67 51.45 -83.16
CA ALA A 293 45.15 50.35 -82.37
C ALA A 293 45.50 50.50 -80.88
N ALA A 294 46.73 50.92 -80.54
CA ALA A 294 47.16 51.17 -79.17
C ALA A 294 46.37 52.33 -78.54
N ALA A 295 46.15 53.42 -79.27
CA ALA A 295 45.33 54.54 -78.82
C ALA A 295 43.87 54.13 -78.56
N ALA A 296 43.28 53.33 -79.46
CA ALA A 296 41.93 52.80 -79.28
C ALA A 296 41.80 51.88 -78.05
N VAL A 297 42.82 51.05 -77.80
CA VAL A 297 42.86 50.20 -76.60
C VAL A 297 42.96 51.04 -75.33
N MET A 298 43.84 52.03 -75.29
CA MET A 298 44.00 52.92 -74.13
C MET A 298 42.72 53.72 -73.84
N GLY A 299 42.06 54.26 -74.87
CA GLY A 299 40.79 54.96 -74.72
C GLY A 299 39.67 54.06 -74.19
N ALA A 300 39.56 52.82 -74.72
CA ALA A 300 38.57 51.86 -74.25
C ALA A 300 38.80 51.42 -72.78
N VAL A 301 40.06 51.33 -72.33
CA VAL A 301 40.40 51.04 -70.93
C VAL A 301 39.97 52.19 -70.02
N GLU A 302 40.21 53.43 -70.43
CA GLU A 302 39.88 54.61 -69.63
C GLU A 302 38.36 54.78 -69.47
N ASP A 303 37.58 54.56 -70.53
CA ASP A 303 36.12 54.57 -70.49
C ASP A 303 35.56 53.45 -69.60
N SER A 304 36.18 52.27 -69.64
CA SER A 304 35.77 51.14 -68.80
C SER A 304 36.06 51.40 -67.32
N LEU A 305 37.17 52.07 -66.99
CA LEU A 305 37.49 52.52 -65.63
C LEU A 305 36.48 53.56 -65.12
N LYS A 306 36.14 54.55 -65.95
CA LYS A 306 35.14 55.58 -65.60
C LYS A 306 33.76 54.98 -65.30
N ARG A 307 33.30 54.00 -66.09
CA ARG A 307 32.02 53.33 -65.83
C ARG A 307 32.04 52.49 -64.54
N SER A 308 33.12 51.75 -64.29
CA SER A 308 33.23 50.93 -63.07
C SER A 308 33.24 51.75 -61.77
N GLY A 309 33.67 53.03 -61.83
CA GLY A 309 33.65 53.93 -60.68
C GLY A 309 32.28 54.52 -60.34
N GLN A 310 31.33 54.57 -61.30
CA GLN A 310 29.99 55.12 -61.06
C GLN A 310 29.03 54.07 -60.46
N ASP A 311 29.10 52.81 -60.91
CA ASP A 311 28.20 51.75 -60.44
C ASP A 311 28.48 51.33 -58.97
N GLY A 312 29.68 51.58 -58.45
CA GLY A 312 30.06 51.26 -57.06
C GLY A 312 29.55 52.24 -56.01
N VAL A 313 29.08 53.44 -56.38
CA VAL A 313 28.64 54.48 -55.42
C VAL A 313 27.14 54.41 -55.17
N GLU A 314 26.33 53.96 -56.14
CA GLU A 314 24.88 53.87 -55.99
C GLU A 314 24.40 52.69 -55.12
N THR A 315 25.24 51.68 -54.90
CA THR A 315 24.89 50.49 -54.09
C THR A 315 25.33 50.57 -52.62
N ALA A 316 26.02 51.64 -52.20
CA ALA A 316 26.45 51.83 -50.81
C ALA A 316 25.48 52.66 -49.94
N TYR A 317 24.38 53.17 -50.51
CA TYR A 317 23.40 54.04 -49.83
C TYR A 317 21.95 53.50 -49.80
N ALA A 318 21.75 52.21 -50.07
CA ALA A 318 20.48 51.51 -49.91
C ALA A 318 20.63 50.35 -48.92
#